data_AF-A0A8T7E621-F1
#
_entry.id   AF-A0A8T7E621-F1
#
_cell.length_a   1.000
_cell.length_b   1.000
_cell.length_c   1.000
_cell.angle_alpha   90.00
_cell.angle_beta   90.00
_cell.angle_gamma   90.00
#
_symmetry.space_group_name_H-M   'P 1'
#
loop_
_entity.id
_entity.type
_entity.pdbx_description
1 polymer ?
#
loop_
_entity_poly.entity_id
_entity_poly.type
_entity_poly.pdbx_seq_one_letter_code
_entity_poly.pdbx_strand_id
1 'polypeptide(L)'
;MRVVWLDEQTTTSLAVAPVANGQAYSVQVNVPDTAVTGPHRICAAVTATPQATFACQNFTVDAPAPGSVTGQLPLSLNAAPEGSLSINNPNILDATANLYDRQGNVIASAPVSTNGSFSLSNVPPGTYTAAIAGIVPVVVQNAPVTVTSGGQAIFNPVPFPQCQKGSVVAVRMTPTGKATDQFDFGSYVNY
;
A
#
# COMPACT_ATOMS: atom_id res chain seq x y z
N MET A 1 -34.29 20.81 -6.97
CA MET A 1 -32.95 21.40 -6.76
C MET A 1 -31.91 20.51 -7.42
N ARG A 2 -30.83 21.09 -7.96
CA ARG A 2 -29.69 20.33 -8.50
C ARG A 2 -28.53 20.45 -7.52
N VAL A 3 -27.97 19.31 -7.12
CA VAL A 3 -26.81 19.23 -6.23
C VAL A 3 -25.64 18.74 -7.03
N VAL A 4 -24.55 19.48 -6.93
CA VAL A 4 -23.37 19.27 -7.76
C VAL A 4 -22.14 19.28 -6.88
N TRP A 5 -21.26 18.32 -7.11
CA TRP A 5 -19.92 18.30 -6.55
C TRP A 5 -18.97 18.98 -7.51
N LEU A 6 -18.18 19.90 -6.96
CA LEU A 6 -17.11 20.57 -7.66
C LEU A 6 -15.81 20.08 -7.05
N ASP A 7 -15.10 19.25 -7.79
CA ASP A 7 -13.67 19.06 -7.57
C ASP A 7 -12.89 20.05 -8.47
N GLU A 8 -11.58 20.16 -8.29
CA GLU A 8 -10.74 21.13 -9.03
C GLU A 8 -10.70 20.89 -10.55
N GLN A 9 -11.22 19.77 -11.07
CA GLN A 9 -11.17 19.40 -12.49
C GLN A 9 -12.52 18.97 -13.11
N THR A 10 -13.51 18.58 -12.31
CA THR A 10 -14.79 18.03 -12.78
C THR A 10 -16.00 18.44 -11.94
N THR A 11 -17.14 18.56 -12.62
CA THR A 11 -18.43 18.91 -12.05
C THR A 11 -19.36 17.71 -12.15
N THR A 12 -19.58 16.99 -11.06
CA THR A 12 -20.38 15.76 -11.06
C THR A 12 -21.74 16.01 -10.44
N SER A 13 -22.82 15.74 -11.19
CA SER A 13 -24.19 15.90 -10.71
C SER A 13 -24.56 14.72 -9.80
N LEU A 14 -24.76 14.96 -8.51
CA LEU A 14 -25.00 13.89 -7.52
C LEU A 14 -26.47 13.57 -7.31
N ALA A 15 -27.38 14.56 -7.41
CA ALA A 15 -28.80 14.32 -7.23
C ALA A 15 -29.68 15.44 -7.79
N VAL A 16 -30.90 15.07 -8.21
CA VAL A 16 -32.01 15.99 -8.46
C VAL A 16 -33.14 15.64 -7.49
N ALA A 17 -33.43 16.51 -6.53
CA ALA A 17 -34.53 16.31 -5.58
C ALA A 17 -35.74 17.19 -5.97
N PRO A 18 -36.98 16.66 -5.95
CA PRO A 18 -38.18 17.45 -6.18
C PRO A 18 -38.40 18.46 -5.03
N VAL A 19 -38.86 19.65 -5.38
CA VAL A 19 -39.09 20.78 -4.47
C VAL A 19 -40.50 20.61 -3.87
N ALA A 20 -40.61 20.15 -2.63
CA ALA A 20 -41.88 20.03 -1.92
C ALA A 20 -42.19 21.34 -1.15
N ASN A 21 -43.13 22.12 -1.67
CA ASN A 21 -43.92 23.16 -0.99
C ASN A 21 -43.27 23.87 0.23
N GLY A 22 -42.14 24.56 0.00
CA GLY A 22 -41.63 25.58 0.93
C GLY A 22 -40.93 25.09 2.21
N GLN A 23 -40.59 23.80 2.34
CA GLN A 23 -39.81 23.28 3.47
C GLN A 23 -38.32 23.08 3.12
N ALA A 24 -37.47 23.08 4.17
CA ALA A 24 -36.04 22.82 4.05
C ALA A 24 -35.77 21.43 3.43
N TYR A 25 -34.73 21.33 2.60
CA TYR A 25 -34.34 20.10 1.92
C TYR A 25 -33.17 19.44 2.64
N SER A 26 -33.23 18.11 2.79
CA SER A 26 -32.08 17.30 3.19
C SER A 26 -31.81 16.29 2.08
N VAL A 27 -30.56 16.22 1.64
CA VAL A 27 -30.08 15.21 0.69
C VAL A 27 -28.88 14.52 1.31
N GLN A 28 -28.87 13.19 1.27
CA GLN A 28 -27.68 12.41 1.60
C GLN A 28 -26.82 12.34 0.34
N VAL A 29 -25.56 12.74 0.46
CA VAL A 29 -24.62 12.79 -0.66
C VAL A 29 -23.49 11.83 -0.32
N ASN A 30 -23.42 10.73 -1.06
CA ASN A 30 -22.32 9.78 -0.90
C ASN A 30 -21.07 10.37 -1.56
N VAL A 31 -19.98 10.46 -0.80
CA VAL A 31 -18.66 10.74 -1.36
C VAL A 31 -18.27 9.58 -2.27
N PRO A 32 -17.94 9.81 -3.55
CA PRO A 32 -17.46 8.74 -4.43
C PRO A 32 -16.18 8.11 -3.88
N ASP A 33 -16.00 6.79 -4.03
CA ASP A 33 -14.77 6.08 -3.65
C ASP A 33 -13.52 6.59 -4.42
N THR A 34 -13.74 7.31 -5.52
CA THR A 34 -12.70 7.94 -6.35
C THR A 34 -12.39 9.39 -5.94
N ALA A 35 -13.03 9.93 -4.90
CA ALA A 35 -12.78 11.30 -4.47
C ALA A 35 -11.33 11.43 -3.97
N VAL A 36 -10.62 12.42 -4.51
CA VAL A 36 -9.27 12.75 -4.04
C VAL A 36 -9.34 13.30 -2.62
N THR A 37 -8.37 12.97 -1.78
CA THR A 37 -8.25 13.57 -0.45
C THR A 37 -8.00 15.08 -0.56
N GLY A 38 -8.62 15.87 0.32
CA GLY A 38 -8.41 17.32 0.38
C GLY A 38 -9.70 18.14 0.42
N PRO A 39 -9.61 19.46 0.16
CA PRO A 39 -10.76 20.35 0.19
C PRO A 39 -11.68 20.13 -1.01
N HIS A 40 -12.97 20.04 -0.74
CA HIS A 40 -14.02 19.91 -1.75
C HIS A 40 -15.14 20.90 -1.49
N ARG A 41 -15.96 21.12 -2.52
CA ARG A 41 -17.11 22.01 -2.43
C ARG A 41 -18.37 21.36 -2.98
N ILE A 42 -19.43 21.39 -2.17
CA ILE A 42 -20.77 21.00 -2.61
C ILE A 42 -21.60 22.25 -2.84
N CYS A 43 -22.30 22.32 -3.98
CA CYS A 43 -23.15 23.44 -4.33
C CYS A 43 -24.55 22.96 -4.70
N ALA A 44 -25.57 23.68 -4.21
CA ALA A 44 -26.97 23.42 -4.51
C ALA A 44 -27.64 24.68 -5.09
N ALA A 45 -28.48 24.48 -6.11
CA ALA A 45 -29.30 25.53 -6.69
C ALA A 45 -30.73 25.05 -6.95
N VAL A 46 -31.68 25.99 -6.86
CA VAL A 46 -33.09 25.73 -7.21
C VAL A 46 -33.19 25.52 -8.72
N THR A 47 -33.89 24.46 -9.13
CA THR A 47 -34.15 24.16 -10.54
C THR A 47 -35.38 24.94 -11.01
N ALA A 48 -35.37 25.42 -12.25
CA ALA A 48 -36.45 26.23 -12.89
C ALA A 48 -36.50 27.73 -12.53
N THR A 49 -35.46 28.30 -11.92
CA THR A 49 -35.24 29.76 -11.83
C THR A 49 -34.07 30.18 -12.73
N PRO A 50 -34.26 31.11 -13.69
CA PRO A 50 -33.20 31.54 -14.63
C PRO A 50 -31.96 32.18 -13.98
N GLN A 51 -32.03 32.51 -12.68
CA GLN A 51 -30.97 33.17 -11.91
C GLN A 51 -30.75 32.50 -10.55
N ALA A 52 -30.90 31.18 -10.45
CA ALA A 52 -30.67 30.47 -9.21
C ALA A 52 -29.21 30.64 -8.74
N THR A 53 -29.00 31.32 -7.62
CA THR A 53 -27.70 31.39 -6.96
C THR A 53 -27.34 30.03 -6.37
N PHE A 54 -26.11 29.58 -6.59
CA PHE A 54 -25.59 28.40 -5.91
C PHE A 54 -25.28 28.73 -4.46
N ALA A 55 -25.92 28.02 -3.53
CA ALA A 55 -25.48 27.97 -2.15
C ALA A 55 -24.43 26.85 -2.04
N CYS A 56 -23.21 27.21 -1.66
CA CYS A 56 -22.10 26.27 -1.56
C CYS A 56 -21.67 26.08 -0.12
N GLN A 57 -21.23 24.87 0.20
CA GLN A 57 -20.54 24.56 1.45
C GLN A 57 -19.22 23.85 1.16
N ASN A 58 -18.21 24.23 1.92
CA ASN A 58 -16.91 23.59 1.88
C ASN A 58 -16.88 22.41 2.85
N PHE A 59 -16.19 21.35 2.48
CA PHE A 59 -15.89 20.23 3.36
C PHE A 59 -14.56 19.60 2.93
N THR A 60 -14.05 18.68 3.74
CA THR A 60 -12.79 18.00 3.47
C THR A 60 -13.06 16.50 3.34
N VAL A 61 -12.47 15.88 2.32
CA VAL A 61 -12.36 14.42 2.25
C VAL A 61 -11.06 14.05 2.92
N ASP A 62 -11.15 13.31 4.02
CA ASP A 62 -9.97 12.90 4.79
C ASP A 62 -9.11 11.89 4.02
N ALA A 63 -7.83 11.85 4.34
CA ALA A 63 -6.94 10.82 3.84
C ALA A 63 -7.39 9.46 4.41
N PRO A 64 -7.36 8.36 3.63
CA PRO A 64 -7.53 7.03 4.20
C PRO A 64 -6.53 6.84 5.33
N ALA A 65 -7.00 6.36 6.48
CA ALA A 65 -6.13 6.11 7.61
C ALA A 65 -5.05 5.10 7.19
N PRO A 66 -3.76 5.37 7.48
CA PRO A 66 -2.70 4.44 7.11
C PRO A 66 -2.84 3.14 7.93
N GLY A 67 -2.49 2.02 7.30
CA GLY A 67 -2.46 0.70 7.92
C GLY A 67 -1.05 0.29 8.36
N SER A 68 -0.90 -0.99 8.65
CA SER A 68 0.38 -1.61 9.01
C SER A 68 0.55 -2.99 8.36
N VAL A 69 1.81 -3.44 8.27
CA VAL A 69 2.16 -4.81 7.86
C VAL A 69 3.05 -5.41 8.92
N THR A 70 2.68 -6.57 9.43
CA THR A 70 3.49 -7.33 10.40
C THR A 70 3.79 -8.71 9.88
N GLY A 71 4.87 -9.31 10.37
CA GLY A 71 5.23 -10.64 9.93
C GLY A 71 6.30 -11.30 10.75
N GLN A 72 6.49 -12.58 10.44
CA GLN A 72 7.44 -13.44 11.10
C GLN A 72 8.23 -14.23 10.05
N LEU A 73 9.55 -14.07 10.05
CA LEU A 73 10.46 -14.88 9.27
C LEU A 73 10.53 -16.30 9.87
N PRO A 74 10.45 -17.37 9.06
CA PRO A 74 10.57 -18.75 9.53
C PRO A 74 12.03 -19.05 9.92
N LEU A 75 12.41 -18.70 11.13
CA LEU A 75 13.77 -18.95 11.66
C LEU A 75 14.02 -20.39 12.10
N SER A 76 12.95 -21.19 12.26
CA SER A 76 13.05 -22.60 12.62
C SER A 76 13.12 -23.45 11.36
N LEU A 77 14.19 -24.24 11.30
CA LEU A 77 14.58 -24.99 10.13
C LEU A 77 14.12 -26.46 10.14
N ASN A 78 13.14 -26.80 10.97
CA ASN A 78 12.61 -28.16 11.00
C ASN A 78 11.82 -28.50 9.72
N ALA A 79 11.67 -27.53 8.79
CA ALA A 79 10.98 -27.66 7.52
C ALA A 79 11.87 -27.32 6.29
N ALA A 80 13.17 -27.05 6.45
CA ALA A 80 14.06 -26.89 5.31
C ALA A 80 14.79 -28.21 4.99
N PRO A 81 15.13 -28.47 3.72
CA PRO A 81 15.98 -29.61 3.37
C PRO A 81 17.32 -29.55 4.12
N GLU A 82 17.90 -30.73 4.40
CA GLU A 82 19.11 -30.87 5.21
C GLU A 82 20.24 -29.94 4.74
N GLY A 83 20.83 -29.20 5.67
CA GLY A 83 21.99 -28.32 5.42
C GLY A 83 21.78 -26.85 5.76
N SER A 84 20.61 -26.40 6.23
CA SER A 84 20.52 -25.04 6.74
C SER A 84 20.96 -24.92 8.21
N LEU A 85 21.49 -23.74 8.53
CA LEU A 85 22.21 -23.44 9.75
C LEU A 85 21.20 -23.25 10.90
N SER A 86 21.37 -24.01 11.99
CA SER A 86 20.72 -23.69 13.26
C SER A 86 21.28 -22.35 13.74
N ILE A 87 20.47 -21.30 13.79
CA ILE A 87 20.89 -19.99 14.30
C ILE A 87 20.96 -20.01 15.84
N ASN A 88 21.94 -20.74 16.36
CA ASN A 88 22.36 -20.59 17.76
C ASN A 88 23.23 -19.33 17.93
N ASN A 89 23.40 -18.52 16.87
CA ASN A 89 24.12 -17.26 16.87
C ASN A 89 23.20 -16.12 16.35
N PRO A 90 22.68 -15.24 17.22
CA PRO A 90 21.83 -14.11 16.86
C PRO A 90 22.50 -13.07 15.95
N ASN A 91 23.82 -13.18 15.68
CA ASN A 91 24.57 -12.25 14.84
C ASN A 91 24.53 -12.55 13.33
N ILE A 92 23.75 -13.53 12.87
CA ILE A 92 23.67 -13.89 11.44
C ILE A 92 22.50 -13.18 10.73
N LEU A 93 21.49 -12.70 11.47
CA LEU A 93 20.33 -12.04 10.89
C LEU A 93 20.57 -10.52 10.80
N ASP A 94 20.76 -10.04 9.58
CA ASP A 94 20.83 -8.61 9.25
C ASP A 94 19.95 -8.37 8.02
N ALA A 95 18.65 -8.25 8.27
CA ALA A 95 17.64 -8.24 7.24
C ALA A 95 16.63 -7.11 7.43
N THR A 96 16.00 -6.72 6.33
CA THR A 96 15.00 -5.66 6.27
C THR A 96 13.79 -6.14 5.47
N ALA A 97 12.60 -5.93 6.01
CA ALA A 97 11.34 -6.15 5.33
C ALA A 97 10.96 -4.90 4.54
N ASN A 98 10.72 -5.06 3.24
CA ASN A 98 10.38 -3.98 2.31
C ASN A 98 9.02 -4.22 1.67
N LEU A 99 8.25 -3.14 1.47
CA LEU A 99 7.06 -3.13 0.63
C LEU A 99 7.35 -2.36 -0.65
N TYR A 100 7.02 -2.97 -1.79
CA TYR A 100 7.20 -2.40 -3.12
C TYR A 100 5.85 -2.08 -3.76
N ASP A 101 5.73 -0.90 -4.36
CA ASP A 101 4.60 -0.55 -5.23
C ASP A 101 4.65 -1.29 -6.58
N ARG A 102 3.67 -1.04 -7.46
CA ARG A 102 3.61 -1.64 -8.80
C ARG A 102 4.74 -1.18 -9.73
N GLN A 103 5.39 -0.06 -9.40
CA GLN A 103 6.51 0.49 -10.14
C GLN A 103 7.86 -0.04 -9.62
N GLY A 104 7.86 -0.82 -8.53
CA GLY A 104 9.05 -1.37 -7.89
C GLY A 104 9.75 -0.40 -6.94
N ASN A 105 9.09 0.68 -6.51
CA ASN A 105 9.65 1.59 -5.51
C ASN A 105 9.35 1.09 -4.10
N VAL A 106 10.29 1.27 -3.17
CA VAL A 106 10.08 0.97 -1.75
C VAL A 106 9.20 2.05 -1.14
N ILE A 107 8.03 1.67 -0.63
CA ILE A 107 7.07 2.57 0.02
C ILE A 107 7.11 2.49 1.55
N ALA A 108 7.61 1.38 2.09
CA ALA A 108 7.87 1.21 3.52
C ALA A 108 8.98 0.18 3.73
N SER A 109 9.75 0.37 4.81
CA SER A 109 10.88 -0.49 5.17
C SER A 109 10.99 -0.60 6.69
N ALA A 110 11.31 -1.79 7.21
CA ALA A 110 11.55 -2.00 8.64
C ALA A 110 12.60 -3.09 8.86
N PRO A 111 13.49 -2.96 9.86
CA PRO A 111 14.45 -4.01 10.20
C PRO A 111 13.72 -5.25 10.71
N VAL A 112 14.26 -6.42 10.37
CA VAL A 112 13.84 -7.70 10.94
C VAL A 112 14.57 -7.89 12.26
N SER A 113 13.81 -8.06 13.34
CA SER A 113 14.36 -8.31 14.67
C SER A 113 15.08 -9.65 14.72
N THR A 114 15.98 -9.85 15.69
CA THR A 114 16.74 -11.11 15.88
C THR A 114 15.87 -12.35 16.04
N ASN A 115 14.64 -12.18 16.51
CA ASN A 115 13.63 -13.25 16.61
C ASN A 115 12.83 -13.47 15.33
N GLY A 116 13.14 -12.77 14.23
CA GLY A 116 12.49 -12.90 12.93
C GLY A 116 11.24 -12.02 12.75
N SER A 117 10.83 -11.28 13.78
CA SER A 117 9.65 -10.42 13.69
C SER A 117 9.95 -9.07 13.05
N PHE A 118 8.99 -8.52 12.32
CA PHE A 118 9.06 -7.18 11.74
C PHE A 118 7.70 -6.49 11.73
N SER A 119 7.72 -5.17 11.72
CA SER A 119 6.51 -4.34 11.69
C SER A 119 6.75 -3.07 10.88
N LEU A 120 5.97 -2.89 9.82
CA LEU A 120 5.91 -1.68 9.03
C LEU A 120 4.64 -0.92 9.43
N SER A 121 4.80 0.28 9.95
CA SER A 121 3.70 1.17 10.29
C SER A 121 3.52 2.26 9.24
N ASN A 122 2.40 2.96 9.32
CA ASN A 122 2.10 4.12 8.48
C ASN A 122 2.08 3.80 6.96
N VAL A 123 1.56 2.62 6.59
CA VAL A 123 1.51 2.17 5.20
C VAL A 123 0.21 2.64 4.56
N PRO A 124 0.23 3.42 3.45
CA PRO A 124 -0.98 3.80 2.75
C PRO A 124 -1.77 2.58 2.27
N PRO A 125 -3.11 2.61 2.29
CA PRO A 125 -3.91 1.51 1.78
C PRO A 125 -3.60 1.22 0.30
N GLY A 126 -3.49 -0.06 -0.05
CA GLY A 126 -3.08 -0.47 -1.38
C GLY A 126 -2.62 -1.92 -1.44
N THR A 127 -2.24 -2.36 -2.65
CA THR A 127 -1.65 -3.68 -2.89
C THR A 127 -0.18 -3.51 -3.23
N TYR A 128 0.67 -4.22 -2.48
CA TYR A 128 2.12 -4.14 -2.56
C TYR A 128 2.73 -5.53 -2.71
N THR A 129 3.99 -5.58 -3.13
CA THR A 129 4.81 -6.79 -3.02
C THR A 129 5.69 -6.68 -1.79
N ALA A 130 5.58 -7.61 -0.86
CA ALA A 130 6.47 -7.69 0.29
C ALA A 130 7.66 -8.61 0.00
N ALA A 131 8.86 -8.18 0.39
CA ALA A 131 10.06 -8.98 0.28
C ALA A 131 11.01 -8.72 1.46
N ILE A 132 11.88 -9.70 1.71
CA ILE A 132 12.95 -9.59 2.70
C ILE A 132 14.27 -9.43 1.94
N ALA A 133 15.07 -8.45 2.35
CA ALA A 133 16.40 -8.19 1.81
C ALA A 133 17.45 -8.24 2.92
N GLY A 134 18.69 -8.56 2.58
CA GLY A 134 19.80 -8.68 3.53
C GLY A 134 20.17 -10.13 3.86
N ILE A 135 20.91 -10.30 4.93
CA ILE A 135 21.43 -11.59 5.38
C ILE A 135 20.34 -12.31 6.19
N VAL A 136 19.82 -13.40 5.62
CA VAL A 136 18.84 -14.28 6.24
C VAL A 136 19.34 -15.72 6.23
N PRO A 137 19.05 -16.52 7.28
CA PRO A 137 19.45 -17.92 7.34
C PRO A 137 18.63 -18.83 6.39
N VAL A 138 17.50 -18.33 5.89
CA VAL A 138 16.62 -19.02 4.94
C VAL A 138 16.16 -18.05 3.87
N VAL A 139 16.24 -18.47 2.61
CA VAL A 139 15.71 -17.68 1.49
C VAL A 139 14.20 -17.85 1.47
N VAL A 140 13.47 -16.74 1.41
CA VAL A 140 12.00 -16.71 1.46
C VAL A 140 11.41 -16.04 0.24
N GLN A 141 10.22 -16.48 -0.14
CA GLN A 141 9.50 -15.94 -1.30
C GLN A 141 8.95 -14.54 -1.02
N ASN A 142 8.92 -13.71 -2.06
CA ASN A 142 8.11 -12.51 -2.06
C ASN A 142 6.63 -12.88 -2.17
N ALA A 143 5.75 -12.02 -1.64
CA ALA A 143 4.31 -12.26 -1.71
C ALA A 143 3.55 -10.94 -1.85
N PRO A 144 2.38 -10.94 -2.53
CA PRO A 144 1.50 -9.79 -2.52
C PRO A 144 0.90 -9.59 -1.11
N VAL A 145 0.79 -8.34 -0.69
CA VAL A 145 0.15 -7.91 0.56
C VAL A 145 -0.85 -6.80 0.24
N THR A 146 -2.06 -6.92 0.77
CA THR A 146 -3.09 -5.88 0.65
C THR A 146 -3.29 -5.21 2.00
N VAL A 147 -3.07 -3.90 2.06
CA VAL A 147 -3.28 -3.07 3.24
C VAL A 147 -4.59 -2.31 3.07
N THR A 148 -5.50 -2.46 4.03
CA THR A 148 -6.77 -1.73 4.09
C THR A 148 -6.63 -0.49 4.96
N SER A 149 -7.51 0.50 4.77
CA SER A 149 -7.55 1.72 5.60
C SER A 149 -7.65 1.39 7.09
N GLY A 150 -6.68 1.88 7.88
CA GLY A 150 -6.55 1.61 9.32
C GLY A 150 -6.35 0.15 9.71
N GLY A 151 -6.15 -0.75 8.74
CA GLY A 151 -6.06 -2.18 8.97
C GLY A 151 -4.62 -2.66 9.15
N GLN A 152 -4.50 -3.88 9.70
CA GLN A 152 -3.24 -4.61 9.78
C GLN A 152 -3.25 -5.76 8.78
N ALA A 153 -2.22 -5.81 7.93
CA ALA A 153 -1.97 -6.95 7.05
C ALA A 153 -0.85 -7.83 7.64
N ILE A 154 -0.89 -9.13 7.30
CA ILE A 154 0.09 -10.11 7.75
C ILE A 154 0.89 -10.60 6.54
N PHE A 155 2.21 -10.60 6.68
CA PHE A 155 3.13 -11.20 5.73
C PHE A 155 4.00 -12.22 6.46
N ASN A 156 3.74 -13.51 6.24
CA ASN A 156 4.58 -14.59 6.74
C ASN A 156 5.26 -15.25 5.54
N PRO A 157 6.52 -14.86 5.24
CA PRO A 157 7.25 -15.40 4.11
C PRO A 157 7.42 -16.91 4.23
N VAL A 158 7.21 -17.63 3.13
CA VAL A 158 7.47 -19.07 3.06
C VAL A 158 8.89 -19.32 2.55
N PRO A 159 9.64 -20.31 3.08
CA PRO A 159 10.92 -20.70 2.52
C PRO A 159 10.79 -21.08 1.04
N PHE A 160 11.80 -20.77 0.23
CA PHE A 160 11.84 -21.27 -1.14
C PHE A 160 11.92 -22.81 -1.13
N PRO A 161 10.92 -23.52 -1.69
CA PRO A 161 10.77 -24.96 -1.47
C PRO A 161 11.77 -25.81 -2.28
N GLN A 162 12.46 -25.24 -3.27
CA GLN A 162 13.52 -25.86 -4.08
C GLN A 162 14.00 -24.89 -5.18
N CYS A 163 15.12 -25.21 -5.83
CA CYS A 163 15.63 -24.50 -7.00
C CYS A 163 14.64 -24.65 -8.17
N GLN A 164 13.71 -23.70 -8.31
CA GLN A 164 12.83 -23.59 -9.48
C GLN A 164 13.52 -22.72 -10.53
N LYS A 165 13.35 -23.04 -11.82
CA LYS A 165 13.81 -22.16 -12.92
C LYS A 165 13.21 -20.77 -12.71
N GLY A 166 14.01 -19.84 -12.18
CA GLY A 166 13.64 -18.45 -11.99
C GLY A 166 13.73 -17.70 -13.32
N SER A 167 12.76 -16.85 -13.60
CA SER A 167 12.82 -15.91 -14.71
C SER A 167 12.96 -14.51 -14.12
N VAL A 168 14.03 -13.80 -14.47
CA VAL A 168 14.20 -12.40 -14.06
C VAL A 168 13.15 -11.57 -14.78
N VAL A 169 12.16 -11.05 -14.04
CA VAL A 169 11.00 -10.34 -14.61
C VAL A 169 11.35 -8.89 -14.99
N ALA A 170 12.28 -8.25 -14.30
CA ALA A 170 12.82 -6.95 -14.69
C ALA A 170 14.15 -6.65 -13.97
N VAL A 171 15.08 -6.01 -14.69
CA VAL A 171 16.26 -5.34 -14.13
C VAL A 171 16.12 -3.85 -14.47
N ARG A 172 16.07 -2.97 -13.46
CA ARG A 172 16.09 -1.52 -13.67
C ARG A 172 17.47 -0.98 -13.32
N MET A 173 18.09 -0.29 -14.27
CA MET A 173 19.34 0.46 -14.07
C MET A 173 19.07 1.94 -14.36
N THR A 174 19.41 2.83 -13.44
CA THR A 174 19.44 4.28 -13.68
C THR A 174 20.82 4.67 -14.24
N PRO A 175 20.90 5.34 -15.41
CA PRO A 175 22.17 5.55 -16.09
C PRO A 175 22.87 6.82 -15.59
N THR A 176 23.44 6.80 -14.39
CA THR A 176 24.36 7.87 -13.95
C THR A 176 25.52 7.42 -13.04
N GLY A 177 25.63 6.13 -12.69
CA GLY A 177 26.78 5.60 -11.96
C GLY A 177 27.53 4.54 -12.75
N LYS A 178 28.87 4.62 -12.81
CA LYS A 178 29.69 3.44 -13.13
C LYS A 178 29.34 2.35 -12.11
N ALA A 179 29.08 1.13 -12.57
CA ALA A 179 28.91 -0.01 -11.67
C ALA A 179 30.24 -0.28 -10.96
N THR A 180 30.39 0.29 -9.78
CA THR A 180 31.42 -0.06 -8.80
C THR A 180 30.71 -0.82 -7.69
N ASP A 181 31.05 -2.10 -7.61
CA ASP A 181 30.74 -3.07 -6.56
C ASP A 181 29.29 -3.62 -6.49
N GLN A 182 29.20 -4.92 -6.80
CA GLN A 182 28.23 -5.93 -6.38
C GLN A 182 26.80 -5.46 -6.09
N PHE A 183 25.93 -5.55 -7.10
CA PHE A 183 24.49 -5.53 -6.89
C PHE A 183 24.03 -6.91 -6.39
N ASP A 184 23.81 -7.02 -5.08
CA ASP A 184 23.24 -8.22 -4.47
C ASP A 184 21.72 -8.26 -4.69
N PHE A 185 21.31 -8.89 -5.79
CA PHE A 185 19.95 -9.37 -5.96
C PHE A 185 19.92 -10.79 -5.43
N GLY A 186 19.68 -10.92 -4.12
CA GLY A 186 19.77 -12.18 -3.39
C GLY A 186 19.42 -13.42 -4.20
N SER A 187 20.46 -14.16 -4.59
CA SER A 187 20.51 -15.61 -4.81
C SER A 187 21.89 -15.96 -5.38
N TYR A 188 22.87 -16.15 -4.49
CA TYR A 188 24.09 -16.87 -4.85
C TYR A 188 24.31 -18.03 -3.88
N VAL A 189 24.23 -19.24 -4.42
CA VAL A 189 24.88 -20.42 -3.84
C VAL A 189 26.38 -20.20 -4.04
N ASN A 190 27.11 -19.89 -2.97
CA ASN A 190 28.54 -20.15 -2.96
C ASN A 190 28.74 -21.57 -2.46
N TYR A 191 29.28 -22.42 -3.33
CA TYR A 191 29.80 -23.74 -2.97
C TYR A 191 31.04 -23.61 -2.08
#